data_AF-A0A0D0AI11-F1
#
_entry.id   AF-A0A0D0AI11-F1
#
_cell.length_a   1.000
_cell.length_b   1.000
_cell.length_c   1.000
_cell.angle_alpha   90.00
_cell.angle_beta   90.00
_cell.angle_gamma   90.00
#
_symmetry.space_group_name_H-M   'P 1'
#
loop_
_entity.id
_entity.type
_entity.pdbx_description
1 polymer ?
#
loop_
_entity_poly.entity_id
_entity_poly.type
_entity_poly.pdbx_seq_one_letter_code
_entity_poly.pdbx_strand_id
1 'polypeptide(L)'
;MTKKYTNWALEEDSEFEPELHKLAYKLIHLTTVLLPTWHKALHASGQSITNMPWDVATQWNLTFNMLKYALDHQDAIDIVTQSQGLDLHKFELTNILKDATTFFSRSTPNLATVIPAMDLIHETLTSYSCNQRYHTSIRVAVHLAKKTLNRYYELTDKSKVYHIAMGVCFLFAFLLPSPII
;
A
#
# COMPACT_ATOMS: atom_id res chain seq x y z
N MET A 1 -39.19 -24.39 8.62
CA MET A 1 -37.83 -24.67 8.12
C MET A 1 -37.30 -23.43 7.44
N THR A 2 -36.61 -22.59 8.22
CA THR A 2 -36.12 -21.27 7.82
C THR A 2 -34.62 -21.24 8.08
N LYS A 3 -33.83 -21.10 7.02
CA LYS A 3 -32.44 -20.64 7.10
C LYS A 3 -32.27 -19.50 6.08
N LYS A 4 -32.62 -18.29 6.52
CA LYS A 4 -31.92 -17.05 6.14
C LYS A 4 -30.73 -16.91 7.11
N TYR A 5 -29.78 -16.01 6.81
CA TYR A 5 -28.43 -15.85 7.38
C TYR A 5 -27.44 -16.81 6.69
N THR A 6 -26.54 -16.35 5.83
CA THR A 6 -25.50 -15.34 6.10
C THR A 6 -25.10 -14.59 4.81
N ASN A 7 -25.36 -13.28 4.74
CA ASN A 7 -24.87 -12.36 3.69
C ASN A 7 -24.70 -10.94 4.27
N TRP A 8 -24.13 -10.81 5.46
CA TRP A 8 -24.01 -9.52 6.17
C TRP A 8 -22.64 -9.36 6.86
N ALA A 9 -21.54 -9.61 6.14
CA ALA A 9 -20.20 -9.37 6.70
C ALA A 9 -19.13 -9.06 5.63
N LEU A 10 -19.52 -8.58 4.44
CA LEU A 10 -18.58 -8.28 3.35
C LEU A 10 -18.64 -6.84 2.83
N GLU A 11 -19.37 -5.94 3.49
CA GLU A 11 -19.57 -4.58 2.98
C GLU A 11 -19.09 -3.46 3.91
N GLU A 12 -18.67 -3.73 5.15
CA GLU A 12 -18.35 -2.66 6.12
C GLU A 12 -16.85 -2.33 6.27
N ASP A 13 -15.92 -3.18 5.82
CA ASP A 13 -14.49 -2.98 6.08
C ASP A 13 -13.70 -2.30 4.93
N SER A 14 -14.37 -1.83 3.86
CA SER A 14 -13.71 -1.12 2.73
C SER A 14 -14.06 0.37 2.61
N GLU A 15 -14.77 0.92 3.60
CA GLU A 15 -15.34 2.27 3.52
C GLU A 15 -14.33 3.40 3.83
N PHE A 16 -13.22 3.09 4.52
CA PHE A 16 -12.25 4.08 4.97
C PHE A 16 -11.39 4.70 3.84
N GLU A 17 -10.88 3.88 2.93
CA GLU A 17 -10.13 4.33 1.75
C GLU A 17 -10.94 5.28 0.84
N PRO A 18 -12.21 4.99 0.49
CA PRO A 18 -13.03 5.92 -0.27
C PRO A 18 -13.38 7.19 0.51
N GLU A 19 -13.39 7.19 1.84
CA GLU A 19 -13.61 8.38 2.67
C GLU A 19 -12.41 9.33 2.69
N LEU A 20 -11.18 8.82 2.85
CA LEU A 20 -9.98 9.63 2.75
C LEU A 20 -9.83 10.25 1.36
N HIS A 21 -10.14 9.48 0.30
CA HIS A 21 -10.12 10.01 -1.06
C HIS A 21 -11.18 11.10 -1.28
N LYS A 22 -12.40 10.92 -0.73
CA LYS A 22 -13.43 11.95 -0.76
C LYS A 22 -13.02 13.20 0.02
N LEU A 23 -12.35 13.06 1.16
CA LEU A 23 -11.89 14.17 1.99
C LEU A 23 -10.79 14.97 1.28
N ALA A 24 -9.77 14.30 0.72
CA ALA A 24 -8.73 14.93 -0.08
C ALA A 24 -9.31 15.69 -1.29
N TYR A 25 -10.22 15.05 -2.02
CA TYR A 25 -10.93 15.67 -3.14
C TYR A 25 -11.71 16.92 -2.71
N LYS A 26 -12.44 16.84 -1.58
CA LYS A 26 -13.17 17.98 -1.02
C LYS A 26 -12.22 19.11 -0.59
N LEU A 27 -11.06 18.82 -0.02
CA LEU A 27 -10.09 19.85 0.37
C LEU A 27 -9.56 20.64 -0.83
N ILE A 28 -9.38 19.99 -1.98
CA ILE A 28 -8.88 20.61 -3.21
C ILE A 28 -9.96 21.41 -3.94
N HIS A 29 -11.19 20.88 -4.00
CA HIS A 29 -12.28 21.51 -4.74
C HIS A 29 -13.13 22.48 -3.90
N LEU A 30 -13.05 22.40 -2.57
CA LEU A 30 -13.70 23.32 -1.62
C LEU A 30 -12.66 24.11 -0.81
N THR A 31 -11.62 24.57 -1.51
CA THR A 31 -10.48 25.33 -0.95
C THR A 31 -10.88 26.56 -0.16
N THR A 32 -12.01 27.18 -0.46
CA THR A 32 -12.49 28.39 0.21
C THR A 32 -13.16 28.15 1.57
N VAL A 33 -13.63 26.94 1.86
CA VAL A 33 -14.40 26.63 3.09
C VAL A 33 -13.70 25.60 3.95
N LEU A 34 -13.21 24.53 3.32
CA LEU A 34 -12.64 23.39 4.04
C LEU A 34 -11.17 23.59 4.37
N LEU A 35 -10.37 24.17 3.46
CA LEU A 35 -8.94 24.36 3.66
C LEU A 35 -8.60 25.27 4.87
N PRO A 36 -9.30 26.39 5.13
CA PRO A 36 -9.05 27.20 6.32
C PRO A 36 -9.41 26.46 7.61
N THR A 37 -10.45 25.64 7.57
CA THR A 37 -10.90 24.81 8.71
C THR A 37 -9.88 23.70 9.00
N TRP A 38 -9.35 23.08 7.94
CA TRP A 38 -8.26 22.10 8.01
C TRP A 38 -6.98 22.70 8.59
N HIS A 39 -6.54 23.86 8.11
CA HIS A 39 -5.36 24.53 8.66
C HIS A 39 -5.53 24.95 10.13
N LYS A 40 -6.74 25.34 10.54
CA LYS A 40 -7.05 25.61 11.96
C LYS A 40 -6.95 24.34 12.81
N ALA A 41 -7.45 23.21 12.32
CA ALA A 41 -7.35 21.92 13.01
C ALA A 41 -5.88 21.49 13.16
N LEU A 42 -5.08 21.63 12.10
CA LEU A 42 -3.63 21.35 12.14
C LEU A 42 -2.87 22.26 13.12
N HIS A 43 -3.23 23.54 13.19
CA HIS A 43 -2.64 24.46 14.15
C HIS A 43 -3.05 24.13 15.59
N ALA A 44 -4.29 23.65 15.81
CA ALA A 44 -4.77 23.22 17.12
C ALA A 44 -4.08 21.94 17.61
N SER A 45 -3.70 21.03 16.72
CA SER A 45 -2.92 19.83 17.04
C SER A 45 -1.41 20.07 17.10
N GLY A 46 -0.92 21.29 16.82
CA GLY A 46 0.49 21.64 16.83
C GLY A 46 1.32 21.04 15.69
N GLN A 47 0.67 20.58 14.62
CA GLN A 47 1.31 19.88 13.50
C GLN A 47 1.66 20.83 12.35
N SER A 48 2.55 20.39 11.45
CA SER A 48 2.96 21.19 10.29
C SER A 48 1.78 21.45 9.35
N ILE A 49 1.63 22.70 8.92
CA ILE A 49 0.61 23.11 7.95
C ILE A 49 0.96 22.51 6.58
N THR A 50 0.40 21.35 6.29
CA THR A 50 0.61 20.63 5.02
C THR A 50 -0.74 20.28 4.39
N ASN A 51 -0.78 20.19 3.06
CA ASN A 51 -1.95 19.72 2.33
C ASN A 51 -1.87 18.20 2.16
N MET A 52 -3.03 17.53 2.24
CA MET A 52 -3.10 16.07 2.02
C MET A 52 -2.58 15.73 0.62
N PRO A 53 -1.65 14.75 0.49
CA PRO A 53 -1.09 14.37 -0.80
C PRO A 53 -2.18 13.74 -1.68
N TRP A 54 -2.41 14.31 -2.85
CA TRP A 54 -3.41 13.83 -3.81
C TRP A 54 -2.86 13.73 -5.23
N ASP A 55 -2.04 14.70 -5.62
CA ASP A 55 -1.54 14.82 -6.98
C ASP A 55 -0.06 14.44 -7.04
N VAL A 56 0.19 13.16 -7.31
CA VAL A 56 1.52 12.62 -7.59
C VAL A 56 1.48 12.09 -9.02
N ALA A 57 2.37 12.61 -9.87
CA ALA A 57 2.47 12.23 -11.29
C ALA A 57 2.62 10.70 -11.52
N THR A 58 3.01 9.96 -10.48
CA THR A 58 2.97 8.50 -10.42
C THR A 58 1.97 8.03 -9.34
N GLN A 59 0.74 7.72 -9.76
CA GLN A 59 -0.38 7.27 -8.91
C GLN A 59 -0.14 5.96 -8.13
N TRP A 60 0.98 5.27 -8.36
CA TRP A 60 1.29 3.94 -7.81
C TRP A 60 1.43 3.90 -6.29
N ASN A 61 1.82 5.02 -5.67
CA ASN A 61 2.00 5.14 -4.22
C ASN A 61 0.97 6.05 -3.55
N LEU A 62 -0.07 6.48 -4.28
CA LEU A 62 -0.97 7.51 -3.78
C LEU A 62 -1.72 7.04 -2.54
N THR A 63 -2.35 5.87 -2.61
CA THR A 63 -3.06 5.23 -1.48
C THR A 63 -2.16 5.09 -0.26
N PHE A 64 -0.93 4.62 -0.45
CA PHE A 64 0.07 4.51 0.62
C PHE A 64 0.38 5.87 1.26
N ASN A 65 0.67 6.88 0.42
CA ASN A 65 1.05 8.21 0.89
C ASN A 65 -0.12 8.89 1.61
N MET A 66 -1.35 8.69 1.13
CA MET A 66 -2.56 9.20 1.77
C MET A 66 -2.81 8.54 3.12
N LEU A 67 -2.69 7.21 3.20
CA LEU A 67 -2.86 6.49 4.46
C LEU A 67 -1.78 6.88 5.47
N LYS A 68 -0.52 6.97 5.03
CA LYS A 68 0.58 7.43 5.87
C LYS A 68 0.36 8.87 6.35
N TYR A 69 -0.04 9.77 5.46
CA TYR A 69 -0.34 11.14 5.83
C TYR A 69 -1.51 11.22 6.82
N ALA A 70 -2.54 10.38 6.63
CA ALA A 70 -3.67 10.32 7.55
C ALA A 70 -3.27 9.80 8.94
N LEU A 71 -2.36 8.83 9.02
CA LEU A 71 -1.76 8.38 10.28
C LEU A 71 -0.99 9.52 10.97
N ASP A 72 -0.13 10.21 10.21
CA ASP A 72 0.69 11.30 10.75
C ASP A 72 -0.16 12.50 11.22
N HIS A 73 -1.37 12.66 10.68
CA HIS A 73 -2.30 13.77 10.96
C HIS A 73 -3.63 13.31 11.58
N GLN A 74 -3.63 12.17 12.30
CA GLN A 74 -4.84 11.56 12.82
C GLN A 74 -5.64 12.50 13.72
N ASP A 75 -4.99 13.21 14.64
CA ASP A 75 -5.66 14.17 15.54
C ASP A 75 -6.43 15.26 14.77
N ALA A 76 -5.84 15.77 13.68
CA ALA A 76 -6.48 16.79 12.86
C ALA A 76 -7.65 16.22 12.05
N ILE A 77 -7.54 14.98 11.58
CA ILE A 77 -8.63 14.26 10.89
C ILE A 77 -9.79 14.01 11.86
N ASP A 78 -9.51 13.57 13.08
CA ASP A 78 -10.53 13.31 14.10
C ASP A 78 -11.26 14.61 14.50
N ILE A 79 -10.53 15.73 14.61
CA ILE A 79 -11.10 17.06 14.85
C ILE A 79 -12.04 17.50 13.70
N VAL A 80 -11.64 17.28 12.45
CA VAL A 80 -12.42 17.71 11.27
C VAL A 80 -13.60 16.78 10.98
N THR A 81 -13.47 15.50 11.31
CA THR A 81 -14.43 14.45 10.92
C THR A 81 -15.45 14.15 12.02
N GLN A 82 -15.25 14.61 13.27
CA GLN A 82 -16.10 14.28 14.44
C GLN A 82 -16.31 12.76 14.62
N SER A 83 -15.45 11.93 14.02
CA SER A 83 -15.54 10.47 14.05
C SER A 83 -14.62 9.93 15.13
N GLN A 84 -15.17 9.10 16.02
CA GLN A 84 -14.48 8.54 17.17
C GLN A 84 -13.49 7.44 16.73
N GLY A 85 -12.18 7.73 16.86
CA GLY A 85 -11.12 6.75 17.11
C GLY A 85 -11.01 5.60 16.12
N LEU A 86 -10.49 5.87 14.93
CA LEU A 86 -9.96 4.81 14.07
C LEU A 86 -8.56 4.42 14.55
N ASP A 87 -8.46 3.35 15.32
CA ASP A 87 -7.19 2.80 15.79
C ASP A 87 -6.42 2.20 14.59
N LEU A 88 -5.73 3.07 13.84
CA LEU A 88 -4.97 2.73 12.64
C LEU A 88 -3.58 2.18 12.96
N HIS A 89 -3.37 1.74 14.20
CA HIS A 89 -2.05 1.35 14.66
C HIS A 89 -1.55 0.12 13.91
N LYS A 90 -0.48 0.34 13.15
CA LYS A 90 0.49 -0.64 12.63
C LYS A 90 0.10 -1.37 11.33
N PHE A 91 0.18 -0.64 10.22
CA PHE A 91 0.36 -1.27 8.90
C PHE A 91 1.84 -1.42 8.55
N GLU A 92 2.47 -2.50 9.01
CA GLU A 92 3.82 -2.89 8.52
C GLU A 92 3.79 -3.29 7.04
N LEU A 93 2.63 -3.80 6.58
CA LEU A 93 2.42 -4.27 5.22
C LEU A 93 2.60 -3.17 4.17
N THR A 94 2.23 -1.94 4.51
CA THR A 94 2.28 -0.80 3.59
C THR A 94 3.73 -0.37 3.34
N ASN A 95 4.61 -0.49 4.35
CA ASN A 95 6.03 -0.14 4.22
C ASN A 95 6.77 -1.04 3.21
N ILE A 96 6.48 -2.34 3.18
CA ILE A 96 7.15 -3.28 2.26
C ILE A 96 6.79 -2.99 0.80
N LEU A 97 5.51 -2.72 0.52
CA LEU A 97 5.07 -2.35 -0.83
C LEU A 97 5.65 -1.01 -1.27
N LYS A 98 5.80 -0.07 -0.33
CA LYS A 98 6.49 1.20 -0.59
C LYS A 98 7.96 0.97 -0.94
N ASP A 99 8.66 0.15 -0.18
CA ASP A 99 10.08 -0.15 -0.41
C ASP A 99 10.28 -0.81 -1.78
N ALA A 100 9.44 -1.79 -2.13
CA ALA A 100 9.44 -2.38 -3.46
C ALA A 100 9.19 -1.33 -4.56
N THR A 101 8.22 -0.44 -4.38
CA THR A 101 7.90 0.58 -5.38
C THR A 101 9.03 1.60 -5.54
N THR A 102 9.63 2.05 -4.43
CA THR A 102 10.78 2.95 -4.49
C THR A 102 12.01 2.28 -5.11
N PHE A 103 12.20 0.97 -4.90
CA PHE A 103 13.23 0.21 -5.57
C PHE A 103 13.02 0.17 -7.09
N PHE A 104 11.80 -0.12 -7.56
CA PHE A 104 11.46 -0.15 -8.99
C PHE A 104 11.40 1.23 -9.65
N SER A 105 11.27 2.30 -8.87
CA SER A 105 11.25 3.69 -9.37
C SER A 105 12.66 4.26 -9.58
N ARG A 106 13.72 3.57 -9.15
CA ARG A 106 15.10 3.97 -9.43
C ARG A 106 15.43 3.69 -10.90
N SER A 107 16.49 4.31 -11.42
CA SER A 107 16.94 4.11 -12.82
C SER A 107 17.67 2.78 -13.07
N THR A 108 17.83 1.93 -12.05
CA THR A 108 18.70 0.74 -12.02
C THR A 108 18.02 -0.65 -11.95
N PRO A 109 16.70 -0.83 -11.71
CA PRO A 109 16.12 -2.16 -11.60
C PRO A 109 16.06 -2.79 -12.98
N ASN A 110 16.75 -3.92 -13.13
CA ASN A 110 16.69 -4.73 -14.35
C ASN A 110 15.47 -5.66 -14.29
N LEU A 111 15.02 -6.14 -15.46
CA LEU A 111 13.85 -7.01 -15.54
C LEU A 111 13.99 -8.31 -14.73
N ALA A 112 15.22 -8.77 -14.47
CA ALA A 112 15.48 -9.97 -13.68
C ALA A 112 15.35 -9.75 -12.17
N THR A 113 15.35 -8.51 -11.65
CA THR A 113 15.13 -8.25 -10.22
C THR A 113 13.66 -8.32 -9.81
N VAL A 114 12.74 -8.39 -10.78
CA VAL A 114 11.29 -8.49 -10.52
C VAL A 114 10.94 -9.79 -9.80
N ILE A 115 11.52 -10.93 -10.18
CA ILE A 115 11.21 -12.23 -9.55
C ILE A 115 11.68 -12.26 -8.09
N PRO A 116 12.95 -11.92 -7.76
CA PRO A 116 13.39 -11.83 -6.37
C PRO A 116 12.56 -10.85 -5.52
N ALA A 117 12.12 -9.72 -6.10
CA ALA A 117 11.28 -8.78 -5.38
C ALA A 117 9.87 -9.34 -5.12
N MET A 118 9.29 -10.03 -6.10
CA MET A 118 8.01 -10.73 -5.93
C MET A 118 8.11 -11.84 -4.87
N ASP A 119 9.20 -12.60 -4.85
CA ASP A 119 9.43 -13.66 -3.85
C ASP A 119 9.52 -13.08 -2.43
N LEU A 120 10.24 -11.96 -2.26
CA LEU A 120 10.33 -11.26 -0.98
C LEU A 120 8.94 -10.75 -0.51
N ILE A 121 8.14 -10.21 -1.42
CA ILE A 121 6.76 -9.80 -1.12
C ILE A 121 5.89 -11.02 -0.77
N HIS A 122 6.04 -12.14 -1.48
CA HIS A 122 5.30 -13.36 -1.19
C HIS A 122 5.62 -13.93 0.20
N GLU A 123 6.90 -13.99 0.55
CA GLU A 123 7.38 -14.50 1.83
C GLU A 123 6.87 -13.64 2.99
N THR A 124 7.00 -12.32 2.88
CA THR A 124 6.51 -11.38 3.90
C THR A 124 4.98 -11.47 4.07
N LEU A 125 4.21 -11.50 2.98
CA LEU A 125 2.76 -11.74 3.02
C LEU A 125 2.42 -13.07 3.70
N THR A 126 3.21 -14.11 3.45
CA THR A 126 2.99 -15.44 4.04
C THR A 126 3.26 -15.42 5.55
N SER A 127 4.31 -14.72 5.99
CA SER A 127 4.57 -14.46 7.42
C SER A 127 3.38 -13.77 8.11
N TYR A 128 2.80 -12.74 7.47
CA TYR A 128 1.60 -12.07 7.99
C TYR A 128 0.37 -12.98 8.03
N SER A 129 0.16 -13.82 7.02
CA SER A 129 -0.98 -14.75 6.96
C SER A 129 -0.95 -15.80 8.07
N CYS A 130 0.23 -16.26 8.47
CA CYS A 130 0.43 -17.30 9.49
C CYS A 130 0.39 -16.75 10.92
N ASN A 131 0.54 -15.44 11.08
CA ASN A 131 0.58 -14.82 12.40
C ASN A 131 -0.84 -14.46 12.86
N GLN A 132 -1.35 -15.24 13.80
CA GLN A 132 -2.71 -15.11 14.34
C GLN A 132 -2.92 -13.86 15.22
N ARG A 133 -1.86 -13.08 15.47
CA ARG A 133 -1.93 -11.78 16.14
C ARG A 133 -2.58 -10.68 15.29
N TYR A 134 -2.67 -10.87 13.97
CA TYR A 134 -3.27 -9.88 13.09
C TYR A 134 -4.79 -10.03 12.99
N HIS A 135 -5.47 -8.90 12.86
CA HIS A 135 -6.91 -8.82 12.71
C HIS A 135 -7.39 -9.56 11.45
N THR A 136 -8.65 -10.02 11.47
CA THR A 136 -9.27 -10.76 10.36
C THR A 136 -9.24 -9.96 9.06
N SER A 137 -9.47 -8.65 9.11
CA SER A 137 -9.41 -7.76 7.94
C SER A 137 -8.03 -7.77 7.26
N ILE A 138 -6.95 -7.71 8.05
CA ILE A 138 -5.56 -7.77 7.54
C ILE A 138 -5.30 -9.11 6.87
N ARG A 139 -5.78 -10.22 7.47
CA ARG A 139 -5.58 -11.56 6.89
C ARG A 139 -6.34 -11.74 5.57
N VAL A 140 -7.55 -11.19 5.46
CA VAL A 140 -8.33 -11.18 4.21
C VAL A 140 -7.62 -10.35 3.16
N ALA A 141 -7.12 -9.15 3.52
CA ALA A 141 -6.36 -8.30 2.61
C ALA A 141 -5.07 -8.99 2.12
N VAL A 142 -4.32 -9.65 3.02
CA VAL A 142 -3.12 -10.43 2.67
C VAL A 142 -3.47 -11.59 1.73
N HIS A 143 -4.58 -12.29 1.96
CA HIS A 143 -5.01 -13.36 1.08
C HIS A 143 -5.32 -12.84 -0.34
N LEU A 144 -6.02 -11.69 -0.43
CA LEU A 144 -6.29 -11.04 -1.71
C LEU A 144 -4.99 -10.59 -2.41
N ALA A 145 -4.06 -10.00 -1.67
CA ALA A 145 -2.75 -9.61 -2.18
C ALA A 145 -1.97 -10.80 -2.74
N LYS A 146 -1.97 -11.95 -2.05
CA LYS A 146 -1.35 -13.20 -2.54
C LYS A 146 -1.99 -13.70 -3.83
N LYS A 147 -3.32 -13.65 -3.94
CA LYS A 147 -4.03 -14.03 -5.18
C LYS A 147 -3.62 -13.14 -6.36
N THR A 148 -3.49 -11.83 -6.12
CA THR A 148 -3.01 -10.88 -7.12
C THR A 148 -1.56 -11.17 -7.50
N LEU A 149 -0.69 -11.46 -6.53
CA LEU A 149 0.72 -11.79 -6.78
C LEU A 149 0.87 -13.08 -7.60
N ASN A 150 0.07 -14.12 -7.31
CA ASN A 150 0.04 -15.35 -8.10
C ASN A 150 -0.30 -15.09 -9.57
N ARG A 151 -1.24 -14.16 -9.84
CA ARG A 151 -1.54 -13.76 -11.22
C ARG A 151 -0.34 -13.12 -11.90
N TYR A 152 0.46 -12.33 -11.18
CA TYR A 152 1.70 -11.78 -11.72
C TYR A 152 2.74 -12.88 -12.00
N TYR A 153 2.87 -13.89 -11.14
CA TYR A 153 3.76 -15.03 -11.43
C TYR A 153 3.37 -15.75 -12.72
N GLU A 154 2.08 -15.98 -12.95
CA GLU A 154 1.61 -16.57 -14.21
C GLU A 154 1.92 -15.71 -15.43
N LEU A 155 1.85 -14.38 -15.31
CA LEU A 155 2.17 -13.45 -16.40
C LEU A 155 3.67 -13.41 -16.69
N THR A 156 4.49 -13.46 -15.66
CA THR A 156 5.95 -13.52 -15.75
C THR A 156 6.41 -14.81 -16.43
N ASP A 157 5.84 -15.95 -16.05
CA ASP A 157 6.13 -17.27 -16.64
C ASP A 157 5.70 -17.36 -18.12
N LYS A 158 4.57 -16.74 -18.48
CA LYS A 158 4.13 -16.68 -19.89
C LYS A 158 4.96 -15.73 -20.75
N SER A 159 5.79 -14.88 -20.15
CA SER A 159 6.53 -13.85 -20.87
C SER A 159 7.92 -14.31 -21.28
N LYS A 160 8.13 -14.39 -22.60
CA LYS A 160 9.44 -14.69 -23.19
C LYS A 160 10.53 -13.70 -22.75
N VAL A 161 10.15 -12.43 -22.52
CA VAL A 161 11.09 -11.38 -22.14
C VAL A 161 11.65 -11.64 -20.74
N TYR A 162 10.81 -12.08 -19.80
CA TYR A 162 11.26 -12.46 -18.46
C TYR A 162 12.14 -13.72 -18.48
N HIS A 163 11.79 -14.73 -19.27
CA HIS A 163 12.65 -15.91 -19.44
C HIS A 163 14.03 -15.57 -20.01
N ILE A 164 14.10 -14.70 -21.02
CA ILE A 164 15.38 -14.26 -21.59
C ILE A 164 16.17 -13.48 -20.54
N ALA A 165 15.54 -12.53 -19.83
CA ALA A 165 16.21 -11.76 -18.78
C ALA A 165 16.75 -12.65 -17.66
N MET A 166 15.99 -13.66 -17.23
CA MET A 166 16.41 -14.62 -16.21
C MET A 166 17.56 -15.50 -16.70
N GLY A 167 17.50 -16.01 -17.94
CA GLY A 167 18.58 -16.80 -18.53
C GLY A 167 19.88 -16.00 -18.65
N VAL A 168 19.79 -14.73 -19.07
CA VAL A 168 20.93 -13.81 -19.14
C VAL A 168 21.48 -13.52 -17.75
N CYS A 169 20.62 -13.23 -16.76
CA CYS A 169 21.05 -12.97 -15.38
C CYS A 169 21.75 -14.18 -14.76
N PHE A 170 21.23 -15.39 -14.99
CA PHE A 170 21.84 -16.64 -14.53
C PHE A 170 23.21 -16.86 -15.19
N LEU A 171 23.32 -16.63 -16.51
CA LEU A 171 24.60 -16.70 -17.22
C LEU A 171 25.63 -15.68 -16.70
N PHE A 172 25.23 -14.43 -16.45
CA PHE A 172 26.13 -13.41 -15.91
C PHE A 172 26.56 -13.70 -14.46
N ALA A 173 25.68 -14.27 -13.63
CA ALA A 173 26.01 -14.66 -12.25
C ALA A 173 27.00 -15.83 -12.18
N PHE A 174 27.03 -16.71 -13.19
CA PHE A 174 27.92 -17.87 -13.23
C PHE A 174 29.20 -17.66 -14.05
N LEU A 175 29.25 -16.67 -14.96
CA LEU A 175 30.40 -16.42 -15.84
C LEU A 175 31.35 -15.30 -15.34
N LEU A 176 30.96 -14.49 -14.36
CA LEU A 176 31.87 -13.52 -13.73
C LEU A 176 32.44 -14.15 -12.45
N PRO A 177 33.75 -14.47 -12.40
CA PRO A 177 34.38 -14.87 -11.15
C PRO A 177 34.30 -13.69 -10.18
N SER A 178 33.93 -13.97 -8.93
CA SER A 178 33.92 -13.01 -7.83
C SER A 178 35.22 -12.19 -7.84
N PRO A 179 35.18 -10.86 -7.64
CA PRO A 179 36.40 -10.12 -7.41
C PRO A 179 37.04 -10.70 -6.15
N ILE A 180 38.18 -11.35 -6.34
CA ILE A 180 39.04 -11.86 -5.28
C ILE A 180 39.41 -10.65 -4.42
N ILE A 181 38.93 -10.64 -3.17
CA ILE A 181 39.39 -9.72 -2.12
C ILE A 181 40.81 -10.10 -1.73
#